data_AF-A0AAU3N433-F1
#
_entry.id   AF-A0AAU3N433-F1
#
_cell.length_a   1.000
_cell.length_b   1.000
_cell.length_c   1.000
_cell.angle_alpha   90.00
_cell.angle_beta   90.00
_cell.angle_gamma   90.00
#
_symmetry.space_group_name_H-M   'P 1'
#
loop_
_entity.id
_entity.type
_entity.pdbx_description
1 polymer ?
#
loop_
_entity_poly.entity_id
_entity_poly.type
_entity_poly.pdbx_seq_one_letter_code
_entity_poly.pdbx_strand_id
1 'polypeptide(L)'
;MQALAAGVPLMVRDLSVLREVFGSAARFADTPEALAAALGHALTSDDPIRATVGRKPAARHTWTEAAGRHLAFYRSVTGGSHRRVG
;
A
#
# COMPACT_ATOMS: atom_id res chain seq x y z
N MET A 1 0.26 6.14 -2.40
CA MET A 1 1.09 5.43 -3.41
C MET A 1 2.10 6.30 -4.10
N GLN A 2 1.72 7.45 -4.67
CA GLN A 2 2.62 8.31 -5.46
C GLN A 2 3.89 8.72 -4.70
N ALA A 3 3.79 9.14 -3.43
CA ALA A 3 4.95 9.45 -2.60
C ALA A 3 5.96 8.29 -2.53
N LEU A 4 5.48 7.09 -2.24
CA LEU A 4 6.32 5.89 -2.17
C LEU A 4 6.96 5.51 -3.52
N ALA A 5 6.24 5.71 -4.63
CA ALA A 5 6.79 5.48 -5.97
C ALA A 5 7.96 6.44 -6.28
N ALA A 6 7.86 7.68 -5.79
CA ALA A 6 8.91 8.70 -5.91
C ALA A 6 10.03 8.56 -4.86
N GLY A 7 9.97 7.55 -3.98
CA GLY A 7 10.93 7.38 -2.89
C GLY A 7 10.80 8.41 -1.76
N VAL A 8 9.71 9.18 -1.74
CA VAL A 8 9.43 10.19 -0.71
C VAL A 8 8.94 9.51 0.56
N PRO A 9 9.48 9.85 1.74
CA PRO A 9 9.01 9.33 3.03
C PRO A 9 7.51 9.57 3.24
N LEU A 10 6.82 8.58 3.78
CA LEU A 10 5.37 8.63 4.02
C LEU A 10 5.07 8.60 5.52
N MET A 11 4.38 9.64 6.00
CA MET A 11 3.84 9.73 7.36
C MET A 11 2.32 9.84 7.26
N VAL A 12 1.60 8.97 7.95
CA VAL A 12 0.13 8.92 7.88
C VAL A 12 -0.47 8.69 9.26
N ARG A 13 -1.77 8.96 9.38
CA ARG A 13 -2.52 8.55 10.57
C ARG A 13 -2.43 7.05 10.79
N ASP A 14 -2.41 6.67 12.05
CA ASP A 14 -2.50 5.28 12.45
C ASP A 14 -3.94 4.77 12.33
N LEU A 15 -4.25 4.19 11.17
CA LEU A 15 -5.53 3.54 10.91
C LEU A 15 -5.24 2.12 10.41
N SER A 16 -6.05 1.15 10.83
CA SER A 16 -5.87 -0.27 10.48
C SER A 16 -5.74 -0.49 8.97
N VAL A 17 -6.57 0.19 8.17
CA VAL A 17 -6.52 0.11 6.70
C VAL A 17 -5.19 0.61 6.13
N LEU A 18 -4.58 1.63 6.74
CA LEU A 18 -3.30 2.17 6.29
C LEU A 18 -2.14 1.28 6.72
N ARG A 19 -2.25 0.60 7.88
CA ARG A 19 -1.28 -0.41 8.32
C ARG A 19 -1.24 -1.60 7.38
N GLU A 20 -2.40 -2.08 6.94
CA GLU A 20 -2.51 -3.18 5.99
C GLU A 20 -1.88 -2.82 4.63
N VAL A 21 -2.15 -1.61 4.13
CA VAL A 21 -1.67 -1.17 2.82
C VAL A 21 -0.19 -0.80 2.81
N PHE A 22 0.29 -0.06 3.83
CA PHE A 22 1.63 0.51 3.81
C PHE A 22 2.64 -0.26 4.65
N GLY A 23 2.22 -0.98 5.70
CA GLY A 23 3.13 -1.73 6.56
C GLY A 23 4.37 -0.92 6.96
N SER A 24 5.56 -1.50 6.81
CA SER A 24 6.83 -0.84 7.15
C SER A 24 7.26 0.28 6.19
N ALA A 25 6.53 0.54 5.10
CA ALA A 25 6.82 1.62 4.16
C ALA A 25 6.40 3.00 4.68
N ALA A 26 5.57 3.08 5.71
CA ALA A 26 5.12 4.33 6.32
C ALA A 26 5.49 4.42 7.80
N ARG A 27 5.54 5.64 8.32
CA ARG A 27 5.44 5.90 9.76
C ARG A 27 3.98 6.22 10.08
N PHE A 28 3.49 5.64 11.17
CA PHE A 28 2.12 5.85 11.66
C PHE A 28 2.16 6.70 12.92
N ALA A 29 1.21 7.61 13.05
CA ALA A 29 1.05 8.47 14.22
C ALA A 29 -0.44 8.64 14.55
N ASP A 30 -0.76 8.58 15.84
CA ASP A 30 -2.13 8.74 16.35
C ASP A 30 -2.52 10.20 16.60
N THR A 31 -1.52 11.08 16.81
CA THR A 31 -1.73 12.50 17.18
C THR A 31 -1.07 13.46 16.19
N PRO A 32 -1.56 14.71 16.08
CA PRO A 32 -0.93 15.76 15.29
C PRO A 32 0.53 16.03 15.71
N GLU A 33 0.83 16.01 17.01
CA GLU A 33 2.16 16.29 17.55
C GLU A 33 3.15 15.19 17.16
N ALA A 34 2.74 13.92 17.24
CA ALA A 34 3.54 12.79 16.80
C ALA A 34 3.78 12.83 15.29
N LEU A 35 2.78 13.24 14.50
CA LEU A 35 2.92 13.42 13.06
C LEU A 35 3.91 14.54 12.73
N ALA A 36 3.82 15.68 13.40
CA ALA A 36 4.74 16.81 13.23
C ALA A 36 6.18 16.44 13.59
N ALA A 37 6.38 15.73 14.70
CA ALA A 37 7.70 15.23 15.10
C ALA A 37 8.28 14.26 14.05
N ALA A 38 7.45 13.36 13.49
CA ALA A 38 7.88 12.44 12.44
C ALA A 38 8.27 13.16 11.15
N LEU A 39 7.56 14.23 10.78
CA LEU A 39 7.91 15.09 9.64
C LEU A 39 9.24 15.81 9.88
N GLY A 40 9.43 16.41 11.06
CA GLY A 40 10.69 17.09 11.41
C GLY A 40 11.90 16.15 11.40
N HIS A 41 11.72 14.92 11.88
CA HIS A 41 12.77 13.90 11.80
C HIS A 41 13.09 13.51 10.35
N ALA A 42 12.09 13.39 9.47
CA ALA A 42 12.31 13.08 8.05
C ALA A 42 13.08 14.17 7.30
N LEU A 43 13.02 15.43 7.75
CA LEU A 43 13.79 16.54 7.16
C LEU A 43 15.27 16.51 7.55
N THR A 44 15.62 15.84 8.64
CA THR A 44 16.97 15.87 9.24
C THR A 44 17.68 14.52 9.20
N SER A 45 16.97 13.45 8.88
CA SER A 45 17.48 12.08 8.86
C SER A 45 17.10 11.40 7.56
N ASP A 46 18.11 10.94 6.82
CA ASP A 46 17.89 10.17 5.59
C ASP A 46 17.73 8.68 5.93
N ASP A 47 16.70 8.03 5.39
CA ASP A 47 16.40 6.61 5.61
C ASP A 47 16.28 5.87 4.27
N PRO A 48 17.42 5.54 3.64
CA PRO A 48 17.45 4.95 2.30
C PRO A 48 16.82 3.54 2.26
N ILE A 49 16.79 2.85 3.41
CA ILE A 49 16.14 1.54 3.53
C ILE A 49 14.63 1.70 3.41
N ARG A 50 14.01 2.64 4.14
CA ARG A 50 12.57 2.91 4.00
C ARG A 50 12.19 3.40 2.61
N ALA A 51 12.98 4.28 2.00
CA ALA A 51 12.73 4.73 0.62
C ALA A 51 12.70 3.54 -0.36
N THR A 52 13.57 2.55 -0.15
CA THR A 52 13.62 1.33 -0.98
C THR A 52 12.45 0.39 -0.69
N VAL A 53 12.11 0.19 0.58
CA VAL A 53 10.95 -0.63 1.00
C VAL A 53 9.64 -0.05 0.46
N GLY A 54 9.49 1.28 0.48
CA GLY A 54 8.28 1.97 0.01
C GLY A 54 7.98 1.79 -1.47
N ARG A 55 9.01 1.67 -2.32
CA ARG A 55 8.82 1.43 -3.75
C ARG A 55 8.16 0.07 -4.03
N LYS A 56 8.28 -0.93 -3.14
CA LYS A 56 7.72 -2.28 -3.35
C LYS A 56 6.17 -2.31 -3.31
N PRO A 57 5.47 -1.76 -2.30
CA PRO A 57 4.01 -1.61 -2.34
C PRO A 57 3.54 -0.82 -3.56
N ALA A 58 4.20 0.31 -3.88
CA ALA A 58 3.79 1.16 -4.99
C ALA A 58 3.79 0.40 -6.35
N ALA A 59 4.76 -0.48 -6.58
CA ALA A 59 4.83 -1.30 -7.79
C ALA A 59 3.76 -2.40 -7.86
N ARG A 60 3.20 -2.85 -6.73
CA ARG A 60 2.21 -3.95 -6.68
C ARG A 60 0.76 -3.48 -6.76
N HIS A 61 0.46 -2.29 -6.26
CA HIS A 61 -0.90 -1.76 -6.25
C HIS A 61 -1.16 -0.92 -7.51
N THR A 62 -1.19 -1.58 -8.66
CA THR A 62 -1.50 -0.96 -9.94
C THR A 62 -2.94 -1.27 -10.37
N TRP A 63 -3.52 -0.38 -11.18
CA TRP A 63 -4.84 -0.62 -11.76
C TRP A 63 -4.87 -1.83 -12.68
N THR A 64 -3.79 -2.07 -13.43
CA THR A 64 -3.66 -3.24 -14.30
C THR A 64 -3.72 -4.55 -13.52
N GLU A 65 -2.97 -4.65 -12.41
CA GLU A 65 -3.00 -5.83 -11.53
C GLU A 65 -4.38 -6.01 -10.90
N ALA A 66 -5.01 -4.92 -10.43
CA ALA A 66 -6.36 -4.97 -9.88
C ALA A 66 -7.38 -5.48 -10.91
N ALA A 67 -7.36 -4.93 -12.14
CA ALA A 67 -8.24 -5.37 -13.22
C ALA A 67 -8.00 -6.85 -13.59
N GLY A 68 -6.74 -7.27 -13.68
CA GLY A 68 -6.37 -8.66 -13.96
C GLY A 68 -6.93 -9.65 -12.92
N ARG A 69 -6.83 -9.30 -11.63
CA ARG A 69 -7.39 -10.09 -10.52
C ARG A 69 -8.92 -10.16 -10.56
N HIS A 70 -9.58 -9.04 -10.86
CA HIS A 70 -11.05 -9.03 -11.00
C HIS A 70 -11.50 -9.93 -12.15
N LEU A 71 -10.84 -9.85 -13.31
CA LEU A 71 -11.16 -10.73 -14.44
C LEU A 71 -10.92 -12.21 -14.13
N ALA A 72 -9.83 -12.53 -13.42
CA ALA A 72 -9.56 -13.90 -12.98
C ALA A 72 -10.65 -14.41 -12.01
N PHE A 73 -11.05 -13.58 -11.06
CA PHE A 73 -12.15 -13.88 -10.14
C PHE A 73 -13.49 -14.06 -10.87
N TYR A 74 -13.86 -13.15 -11.79
CA TYR A 74 -15.10 -13.29 -12.56
C TYR A 74 -15.11 -14.56 -13.40
N ARG A 75 -13.98 -14.95 -14.01
CA ARG A 75 -13.88 -16.21 -14.73
C ARG A 75 -14.03 -17.43 -13.81
N SER A 76 -13.52 -17.39 -12.58
CA SER A 76 -13.64 -18.52 -11.66
C SER A 76 -15.06 -18.75 -11.18
N VAL A 77 -15.84 -17.68 -10.94
CA VAL A 77 -17.23 -17.78 -10.50
C VAL A 77 -18.22 -18.04 -11.65
N THR A 78 -17.92 -17.58 -12.88
CA THR A 78 -18.79 -17.79 -14.05
C THR A 78 -18.49 -19.10 -14.80
N GLY A 79 -17.23 -19.55 -14.82
CA GLY A 79 -16.84 -20.83 -15.43
C GLY A 79 -17.26 -22.07 -14.63
N GLY A 80 -17.65 -21.91 -13.36
CA GLY A 80 -18.16 -22.98 -12.50
C GLY A 80 -19.66 -23.31 -12.67
N SER A 81 -20.45 -22.43 -13.31
CA SER A 81 -21.91 -22.56 -13.40
C SER A 81 -22.43 -23.50 -14.51
N HIS A 82 -21.58 -24.32 -15.12
CA HIS A 82 -21.96 -25.23 -16.21
C HIS A 82 -21.72 -26.73 -15.94
N ARG A 83 -21.58 -27.15 -14.68
CA ARG A 83 -21.67 -28.58 -14.34
C ARG A 83 -23.13 -28.91 -13.99
N ARG A 84 -23.96 -29.14 -15.02
CA ARG A 84 -25.28 -29.76 -14.83
C ARG A 84 -25.04 -31.14 -14.21
N VAL A 85 -25.60 -31.35 -13.03
CA VAL A 85 -25.79 -32.67 -12.43
C VAL A 85 -26.67 -33.45 -13.41
N GLY A 86 -26.12 -34.53 -13.95
CA GLY A 86 -26.86 -35.55 -14.70
C GLY A 86 -27.59 -36.49 -13.76
#